data_AF-A0A7H8QBY5-F1
#
_entry.id   AF-A0A7H8QBY5-F1
#
_cell.length_a   1.000
_cell.length_b   1.000
_cell.length_c   1.000
_cell.angle_alpha   90.00
_cell.angle_beta   90.00
_cell.angle_gamma   90.00
#
_symmetry.space_group_name_H-M   'P 1'
#
loop_
_entity.id
_entity.type
_entity.pdbx_description
1 polymer ?
#
loop_
_entity_poly.entity_id
_entity_poly.type
_entity_poly.pdbx_seq_one_letter_code
_entity_poly.pdbx_strand_id
1 'polypeptide(L)'
;MKQFAVIIPAYKPDHKCGSLIQQILAAGFQQIIVVDDGSGPQYADFFDSLSPVPEVAVLRHAVNQGKGRALKTAFHYILNQKIPFEGVITVDADGQHLVSDMLKIARKMAEAPDHVVLGARDFKQKDVPFRSRFGNRFTRLLFRLSTGAVLTDTQTGLRGIPGRHLPHLLSVVGERFEYEMNMLAALRSKKIPLAEVPIETVYLEKNKSSHFHPLRDSYHVYKIFLLYGLSGGASFALDIGLYWLFIQLWRSEEPQLFIIFATVAARILSSLFNYYVNRNKVFGQGSRKSFIRYYILAAFIMMMSAGSVHFLYAEWLGRGEIILKVFVDTVLFLFGFVVQRTWVFRKE
;
A
#
# COMPACT_ATOMS: atom_id res chain seq x y z
N MET A 1 25.59 -9.28 17.23
CA MET A 1 24.32 -10.04 17.20
C MET A 1 24.35 -10.98 16.01
N LYS A 2 24.59 -12.28 16.24
CA LYS A 2 24.69 -13.29 15.17
C LYS A 2 23.34 -13.75 14.61
N GLN A 3 22.24 -13.40 15.28
CA GLN A 3 20.91 -13.93 15.02
C GLN A 3 20.16 -13.17 13.90
N PHE A 4 20.54 -11.93 13.58
CA PHE A 4 19.79 -11.11 12.63
C PHE A 4 20.68 -10.58 11.52
N ALA A 5 20.27 -10.81 10.27
CA ALA A 5 20.92 -10.22 9.11
C ALA A 5 20.31 -8.85 8.79
N VAL A 6 21.12 -7.88 8.39
CA VAL A 6 20.65 -6.56 7.96
C VAL A 6 20.56 -6.53 6.44
N ILE A 7 19.45 -6.04 5.89
CA ILE A 7 19.23 -5.94 4.44
C ILE A 7 19.10 -4.47 4.06
N ILE A 8 19.92 -4.03 3.10
CA ILE A 8 19.98 -2.66 2.60
C ILE A 8 19.74 -2.65 1.09
N PRO A 9 18.49 -2.42 0.62
CA PRO A 9 18.24 -2.16 -0.80
C PRO A 9 18.73 -0.75 -1.15
N ALA A 10 19.66 -0.65 -2.10
CA ALA A 10 20.29 0.60 -2.51
C ALA A 10 20.09 0.86 -4.00
N TYR A 11 19.65 2.07 -4.34
CA TYR A 11 19.64 2.57 -5.71
C TYR A 11 20.24 3.97 -5.72
N LYS A 12 21.36 4.13 -6.44
CA LYS A 12 22.13 5.37 -6.51
C LYS A 12 22.44 5.96 -5.12
N PRO A 13 23.10 5.16 -4.24
CA PRO A 13 23.36 5.58 -2.86
C PRO A 13 24.31 6.78 -2.79
N ASP A 14 24.18 7.58 -1.75
CA ASP A 14 25.14 8.65 -1.41
C ASP A 14 26.09 8.20 -0.28
N HIS A 15 26.96 9.10 0.17
CA HIS A 15 27.92 8.85 1.25
C HIS A 15 27.27 8.38 2.56
N LYS A 16 25.99 8.71 2.80
CA LYS A 16 25.26 8.34 4.02
C LYS A 16 25.05 6.84 4.10
N CYS A 17 24.87 6.17 2.96
CA CYS A 17 24.76 4.71 2.91
C CYS A 17 26.05 4.05 3.44
N GLY A 18 27.22 4.57 3.03
CA GLY A 18 28.52 4.12 3.53
C GLY A 18 28.65 4.33 5.04
N SER A 19 28.31 5.52 5.53
CA SER A 19 28.31 5.81 6.98
C SER A 19 27.37 4.90 7.76
N LEU A 20 26.17 4.63 7.24
CA LEU A 20 25.19 3.73 7.85
C LEU A 20 25.77 2.30 7.97
N ILE A 21 26.36 1.77 6.89
CA ILE A 21 26.99 0.44 6.91
C ILE A 21 28.08 0.37 7.98
N GLN A 22 28.95 1.38 8.07
CA GLN A 22 30.00 1.43 9.08
C GLN A 22 29.43 1.46 10.51
N GLN A 23 28.36 2.22 10.76
CA GLN A 23 27.69 2.24 12.06
C GLN A 23 27.04 0.89 12.39
N ILE A 24 26.47 0.20 11.40
CA ILE A 24 25.87 -1.14 11.57
C ILE A 24 26.96 -2.17 11.93
N LEU A 25 28.11 -2.13 11.26
CA LEU A 25 29.28 -2.95 11.59
C LEU A 25 29.77 -2.68 13.02
N ALA A 26 29.93 -1.40 13.38
CA ALA A 26 30.36 -0.99 14.73
C ALA A 26 29.39 -1.43 15.83
N ALA A 27 28.09 -1.54 15.54
CA ALA A 27 27.09 -2.09 16.45
C ALA A 27 27.10 -3.63 16.55
N GLY A 28 27.99 -4.30 15.82
CA GLY A 28 28.25 -5.73 15.93
C GLY A 28 27.27 -6.60 15.15
N PHE A 29 26.60 -6.07 14.12
CA PHE A 29 25.92 -6.91 13.13
C PHE A 29 26.97 -7.61 12.25
N GLN A 30 26.83 -8.92 12.07
CA GLN A 30 27.85 -9.75 11.40
C GLN A 30 27.41 -10.25 10.03
N GLN A 31 26.21 -9.90 9.59
CA GLN A 31 25.66 -10.29 8.30
C GLN A 31 24.85 -9.13 7.73
N ILE A 32 25.43 -8.43 6.76
CA ILE A 32 24.85 -7.28 6.08
C ILE A 32 24.74 -7.65 4.60
N ILE A 33 23.55 -7.55 4.03
CA ILE A 33 23.27 -7.81 2.63
C ILE A 33 22.90 -6.48 1.99
N VAL A 34 23.79 -5.97 1.15
CA VAL A 34 23.56 -4.76 0.36
C VAL A 34 23.15 -5.20 -1.04
N VAL A 35 22.01 -4.70 -1.52
CA VAL A 35 21.53 -5.00 -2.87
C VAL A 35 21.61 -3.73 -3.72
N ASP A 36 22.53 -3.69 -4.67
CA ASP A 36 22.55 -2.69 -5.73
C ASP A 36 21.44 -2.99 -6.74
N ASP A 37 20.37 -2.20 -6.71
CA ASP A 37 19.25 -2.28 -7.64
C ASP A 37 19.56 -1.56 -8.97
N GLY A 38 20.71 -1.86 -9.56
CA GLY A 38 21.12 -1.36 -10.88
C GLY A 38 21.43 0.14 -10.91
N SER A 39 22.26 0.62 -9.97
CA SER A 39 22.64 2.04 -9.85
C SER A 39 23.47 2.55 -11.04
N GLY A 40 24.17 1.65 -11.74
CA GLY A 40 24.98 1.94 -12.93
C GLY A 40 26.47 2.13 -12.62
N PRO A 41 27.31 2.26 -13.67
CA PRO A 41 28.78 2.25 -13.53
C PRO A 41 29.34 3.30 -12.57
N GLN A 42 28.69 4.46 -12.48
CA GLN A 42 29.13 5.57 -11.60
C GLN A 42 29.09 5.24 -10.09
N TYR A 43 28.41 4.16 -9.69
CA TYR A 43 28.35 3.70 -8.30
C TYR A 43 29.13 2.38 -8.08
N ALA A 44 29.79 1.85 -9.10
CA ALA A 44 30.51 0.58 -9.01
C ALA A 44 31.56 0.62 -7.90
N ASP A 45 32.38 1.68 -7.84
CA ASP A 45 33.42 1.87 -6.83
C ASP A 45 32.88 1.82 -5.40
N PHE A 46 31.69 2.40 -5.15
CA PHE A 46 31.04 2.33 -3.84
C PHE A 46 30.75 0.89 -3.46
N PHE A 47 30.11 0.12 -4.34
CA PHE A 47 29.77 -1.27 -4.06
C PHE A 47 30.99 -2.20 -4.06
N ASP A 48 32.00 -1.94 -4.89
CA ASP A 48 33.26 -2.70 -4.94
C ASP A 48 34.05 -2.50 -3.65
N SER A 49 34.00 -1.31 -3.05
CA SER A 49 34.64 -1.02 -1.76
C SER A 49 34.05 -1.81 -0.58
N LEU A 50 32.83 -2.33 -0.72
CA LEU A 50 32.14 -3.12 0.31
C LEU A 50 32.45 -4.62 0.21
N SER A 51 32.78 -5.13 -0.99
CA SER A 51 33.10 -6.54 -1.24
C SER A 51 34.21 -7.15 -0.37
N PRO A 52 35.29 -6.44 0.01
CA PRO A 52 36.31 -7.03 0.88
C PRO A 52 35.92 -7.12 2.37
N VAL A 53 34.77 -6.55 2.78
CA VAL A 53 34.31 -6.58 4.17
C VAL A 53 33.65 -7.93 4.46
N PRO A 54 34.20 -8.79 5.35
CA PRO A 54 33.71 -10.17 5.54
C PRO A 54 32.23 -10.27 5.95
N GLU A 55 31.73 -9.29 6.68
CA GLU A 55 30.35 -9.23 7.16
C GLU A 55 29.37 -8.73 6.09
N VAL A 56 29.85 -8.23 4.94
CA VAL A 56 29.02 -7.58 3.91
C VAL A 56 28.97 -8.42 2.63
N ALA A 57 27.76 -8.83 2.25
CA ALA A 57 27.46 -9.42 0.96
C ALA A 57 26.85 -8.37 0.03
N VAL A 58 27.44 -8.18 -1.15
CA VAL A 58 26.91 -7.27 -2.17
C VAL A 58 26.26 -8.06 -3.30
N LEU A 59 24.97 -7.82 -3.53
CA LEU A 59 24.19 -8.41 -4.63
C LEU A 59 23.88 -7.33 -5.66
N ARG A 60 23.94 -7.65 -6.95
CA ARG A 60 23.75 -6.66 -8.03
C ARG A 60 22.66 -7.05 -9.01
N HIS A 61 21.82 -6.08 -9.37
CA HIS A 61 20.94 -6.15 -10.52
C HIS A 61 21.56 -5.43 -11.72
N ALA A 62 21.37 -5.97 -12.92
CA ALA A 62 21.87 -5.34 -14.15
C ALA A 62 21.16 -4.00 -14.46
N VAL A 63 19.89 -3.88 -14.08
CA VAL A 63 19.05 -2.69 -14.25
C VAL A 63 18.16 -2.52 -13.01
N ASN A 64 17.63 -1.32 -12.79
CA ASN A 64 16.69 -1.08 -11.70
C ASN A 64 15.41 -1.91 -11.85
N GLN A 65 15.22 -2.86 -10.92
CA GLN A 65 14.05 -3.74 -10.88
C GLN A 65 13.04 -3.30 -9.81
N GLY A 66 13.47 -2.49 -8.85
CA GLY A 66 12.64 -1.92 -7.79
C GLY A 66 13.00 -2.44 -6.39
N LYS A 67 12.63 -1.63 -5.38
CA LYS A 67 12.88 -1.95 -3.96
C LYS A 67 12.31 -3.30 -3.53
N GLY A 68 11.11 -3.65 -3.97
CA GLY A 68 10.49 -4.95 -3.66
C GLY A 68 11.29 -6.13 -4.20
N ARG A 69 11.80 -6.00 -5.43
CA ARG A 69 12.68 -6.99 -6.04
C ARG A 69 14.01 -7.09 -5.31
N ALA A 70 14.61 -5.97 -4.94
CA ALA A 70 15.85 -5.94 -4.16
C ALA A 70 15.68 -6.66 -2.80
N LEU A 71 14.58 -6.41 -2.10
CA LEU A 71 14.22 -7.14 -0.87
C LEU A 71 14.07 -8.64 -1.13
N LYS A 72 13.35 -9.05 -2.18
CA LYS A 72 13.20 -10.46 -2.55
C LYS A 72 14.54 -11.11 -2.91
N THR A 73 15.42 -10.41 -3.61
CA THR A 73 16.77 -10.89 -3.92
C THR A 73 17.55 -11.17 -2.65
N ALA A 74 17.51 -10.26 -1.66
CA ALA A 74 18.14 -10.47 -0.37
C ALA A 74 17.50 -11.62 0.42
N PHE A 75 16.16 -11.73 0.44
CA PHE A 75 15.44 -12.83 1.10
C PHE A 75 15.79 -14.18 0.48
N HIS A 76 15.86 -14.25 -0.84
CA HIS A 76 16.26 -15.46 -1.55
C HIS A 76 17.72 -15.80 -1.25
N TYR A 77 18.61 -14.80 -1.27
CA TYR A 77 20.03 -15.01 -0.95
C TYR A 77 20.21 -15.58 0.46
N ILE A 78 19.61 -14.95 1.49
CA ILE A 78 19.79 -15.36 2.89
C ILE A 78 19.20 -16.75 3.17
N LEU A 79 18.07 -17.09 2.56
CA LEU A 79 17.45 -18.42 2.69
C LEU A 79 18.30 -19.55 2.09
N ASN A 80 19.20 -19.22 1.15
CA ASN A 80 20.12 -20.19 0.53
C ASN A 80 21.50 -20.21 1.21
N GLN A 81 21.74 -19.37 2.22
CA GLN A 81 22.99 -19.40 2.97
C GLN A 81 22.99 -20.54 3.98
N LYS A 82 24.18 -21.12 4.21
CA LYS A 82 24.39 -22.12 5.27
C LYS A 82 24.56 -21.51 6.66
N ILE A 83 24.57 -20.18 6.75
CA ILE A 83 24.75 -19.44 8.00
C ILE A 83 23.41 -19.38 8.72
N PRO A 84 23.30 -19.88 9.97
CA PRO A 84 22.07 -19.78 10.75
C PRO A 84 21.69 -18.33 11.01
N PHE A 85 20.42 -18.00 10.83
CA PHE A 85 19.83 -16.72 11.19
C PHE A 85 18.42 -16.94 11.73
N GLU A 86 17.99 -16.09 12.67
CA GLU A 86 16.65 -16.10 13.25
C GLU A 86 15.69 -15.18 12.49
N GLY A 87 16.23 -14.12 11.88
CA GLY A 87 15.45 -13.18 11.09
C GLY A 87 16.30 -12.13 10.38
N VAL A 88 15.61 -11.18 9.76
CA VAL A 88 16.24 -10.08 9.01
C VAL A 88 15.70 -8.74 9.48
N ILE A 89 16.55 -7.72 9.42
CA ILE A 89 16.18 -6.32 9.65
C ILE A 89 16.39 -5.57 8.33
N THR A 90 15.33 -5.05 7.74
CA THR A 90 15.42 -4.20 6.54
C THR A 90 15.68 -2.77 6.96
N VAL A 91 16.53 -2.05 6.22
CA VAL A 91 16.81 -0.62 6.46
C VAL A 91 17.03 0.09 5.13
N ASP A 92 16.48 1.31 5.01
CA ASP A 92 16.65 2.14 3.82
C ASP A 92 18.08 2.72 3.72
N ALA A 93 18.60 2.81 2.50
CA ALA A 93 19.98 3.25 2.22
C ALA A 93 20.22 4.76 2.38
N ASP A 94 19.20 5.55 2.74
CA ASP A 94 19.24 7.02 2.78
C ASP A 94 19.78 7.59 4.11
N GLY A 95 20.10 6.73 5.07
CA GLY A 95 20.63 7.10 6.38
C GLY A 95 19.59 7.70 7.34
N GLN A 96 18.29 7.60 7.05
CA GLN A 96 17.24 8.15 7.91
C GLN A 96 16.96 7.29 9.16
N HIS A 97 17.42 6.04 9.17
CA HIS A 97 17.23 5.10 10.27
C HIS A 97 18.47 5.02 11.15
N LEU A 98 18.28 5.26 12.44
CA LEU A 98 19.36 5.16 13.42
C LEU A 98 19.66 3.69 13.76
N VAL A 99 20.94 3.38 13.97
CA VAL A 99 21.35 2.06 14.44
C VAL A 99 20.77 1.74 15.82
N SER A 100 20.57 2.75 16.67
CA SER A 100 19.87 2.58 17.95
C SER A 100 18.45 2.05 17.78
N ASP A 101 17.75 2.46 16.72
CA ASP A 101 16.41 1.95 16.40
C ASP A 101 16.46 0.52 15.86
N MET A 102 17.46 0.19 15.04
CA MET A 102 17.70 -1.21 14.62
C MET A 102 17.93 -2.14 15.82
N LEU A 103 18.66 -1.66 16.85
CA LEU A 103 18.86 -2.40 18.09
C LEU A 103 17.55 -2.61 18.87
N LYS A 104 16.67 -1.60 18.91
CA LYS A 104 15.33 -1.75 19.52
C LYS A 104 14.51 -2.81 18.78
N ILE A 105 14.55 -2.82 17.45
CA ILE A 105 13.88 -3.83 16.62
C ILE A 105 14.44 -5.23 16.92
N ALA A 106 15.77 -5.39 16.92
CA ALA A 106 16.43 -6.66 17.22
C ALA A 106 16.04 -7.21 18.59
N ARG A 107 16.04 -6.36 19.64
CA ARG A 107 15.59 -6.74 20.99
C ARG A 107 14.13 -7.19 20.96
N LYS A 108 13.25 -6.47 20.27
CA LYS A 108 11.83 -6.82 20.20
C LYS A 108 11.59 -8.14 19.45
N MET A 109 12.36 -8.41 18.40
CA MET A 109 12.32 -9.69 17.70
C MET A 109 12.77 -10.84 18.61
N ALA A 110 13.78 -10.63 19.45
CA ALA A 110 14.23 -11.64 20.42
C ALA A 110 13.17 -11.90 21.51
N GLU A 111 12.49 -10.85 22.00
CA GLU A 111 11.37 -10.99 22.95
C GLU A 111 10.13 -11.66 22.34
N ALA A 112 9.90 -11.46 21.04
CA ALA A 112 8.72 -11.92 20.33
C ALA A 112 9.09 -12.58 18.99
N PRO A 113 9.66 -13.80 18.98
CA PRO A 113 10.25 -14.45 17.80
C PRO A 113 9.27 -14.74 16.64
N ASP A 114 7.97 -14.68 16.92
CA ASP A 114 6.88 -14.88 15.94
C ASP A 114 6.33 -13.56 15.37
N HIS A 115 6.76 -12.41 15.89
CA HIS A 115 6.23 -11.11 15.50
C HIS A 115 7.07 -10.47 14.42
N VAL A 116 6.41 -9.94 13.39
CA VAL A 116 7.03 -8.95 12.51
C VAL A 116 7.00 -7.61 13.24
N VAL A 117 8.18 -7.01 13.43
CA VAL A 117 8.34 -5.76 14.15
C VAL A 117 8.51 -4.62 13.16
N LEU A 118 7.71 -3.57 13.28
CA LEU A 118 7.74 -2.39 12.42
C LEU A 118 8.28 -1.19 13.20
N GLY A 119 9.27 -0.49 12.66
CA GLY A 119 9.72 0.78 13.21
C GLY A 119 8.70 1.87 12.88
N ALA A 120 7.95 2.36 13.86
CA ALA A 120 6.90 3.35 13.66
C ALA A 120 7.41 4.76 13.95
N ARG A 121 7.40 5.64 12.94
CA ARG A 121 7.76 7.06 13.11
C ARG A 121 6.69 7.80 13.91
N ASP A 122 7.12 8.75 14.74
CA ASP A 122 6.18 9.64 15.43
C ASP A 122 5.75 10.81 14.54
N PHE A 123 4.59 10.66 13.89
CA PHE A 123 3.99 11.69 13.04
C PHE A 123 3.38 12.88 13.78
N LYS A 124 3.47 12.93 15.12
CA LYS A 124 3.03 14.07 15.94
C LYS A 124 4.10 15.17 16.06
N GLN A 125 5.33 14.88 15.68
CA GLN A 125 6.43 15.86 15.76
C GLN A 125 6.26 17.00 14.73
N LYS A 126 6.69 18.21 15.11
CA LYS A 126 6.48 19.45 14.33
C LYS A 126 7.20 19.44 12.97
N ASP A 127 8.24 18.63 12.82
CA ASP A 127 9.15 18.67 11.67
C ASP A 127 8.75 17.74 10.51
N VAL A 128 7.63 17.01 10.61
CA VAL A 128 7.19 16.13 9.52
C VAL A 128 6.62 16.95 8.35
N PRO A 129 7.15 16.82 7.11
CA PRO A 129 6.60 17.49 5.95
C PRO A 129 5.11 17.19 5.74
N PHE A 130 4.29 18.23 5.51
CA PHE A 130 2.83 18.12 5.38
C PHE A 130 2.41 17.08 4.32
N ARG A 131 3.13 17.00 3.20
CA ARG A 131 2.89 16.03 2.12
C ARG A 131 3.06 14.57 2.59
N SER A 132 4.08 14.29 3.38
CA SER A 132 4.32 12.96 3.95
C SER A 132 3.26 12.59 5.00
N ARG A 133 2.81 13.56 5.80
CA ARG A 133 1.70 13.36 6.76
C ARG A 133 0.40 12.98 6.06
N PHE A 134 0.03 13.69 4.99
CA PHE A 134 -1.19 13.42 4.24
C PHE A 134 -1.14 12.06 3.54
N GLY A 135 -0.03 11.77 2.83
CA GLY A 135 0.19 10.49 2.16
C GLY A 135 0.07 9.31 3.12
N ASN A 136 0.77 9.37 4.27
CA ASN A 136 0.70 8.31 5.28
C ASN A 136 -0.70 8.20 5.91
N ARG A 137 -1.41 9.32 6.17
CA ARG A 137 -2.78 9.26 6.72
C ARG A 137 -3.73 8.55 5.75
N PHE A 138 -3.61 8.83 4.45
CA PHE A 138 -4.44 8.21 3.42
C PHE A 138 -4.12 6.72 3.27
N THR A 139 -2.84 6.34 3.18
CA THR A 139 -2.43 4.93 3.05
C THR A 139 -2.77 4.13 4.30
N ARG A 140 -2.64 4.71 5.52
CA ARG A 140 -3.11 4.10 6.78
C ARG A 140 -4.61 3.85 6.77
N LEU A 141 -5.41 4.82 6.29
CA LEU A 141 -6.87 4.64 6.18
C LEU A 141 -7.20 3.49 5.23
N LEU A 142 -6.62 3.48 4.04
CA LEU A 142 -6.85 2.40 3.06
C LEU A 142 -6.37 1.05 3.59
N PHE A 143 -5.23 0.99 4.27
CA PHE A 143 -4.70 -0.24 4.85
C PHE A 143 -5.60 -0.76 5.97
N ARG A 144 -6.05 0.12 6.87
CA ARG A 144 -6.97 -0.23 7.95
C ARG A 144 -8.30 -0.75 7.41
N LEU A 145 -8.87 -0.07 6.40
CA LEU A 145 -10.12 -0.50 5.80
C LEU A 145 -9.96 -1.84 5.06
N SER A 146 -8.84 -2.08 4.38
CA SER A 146 -8.62 -3.31 3.61
C SER A 146 -8.19 -4.52 4.44
N THR A 147 -7.50 -4.32 5.56
CA THR A 147 -6.93 -5.43 6.36
C THR A 147 -7.50 -5.53 7.77
N GLY A 148 -8.28 -4.54 8.22
CA GLY A 148 -8.74 -4.41 9.60
C GLY A 148 -7.63 -4.05 10.60
N ALA A 149 -6.37 -3.99 10.17
CA ALA A 149 -5.23 -3.74 11.06
C ALA A 149 -5.03 -2.24 11.30
N VAL A 150 -4.83 -1.86 12.56
CA VAL A 150 -4.45 -0.51 12.94
C VAL A 150 -2.93 -0.47 13.03
N LEU A 151 -2.30 0.16 12.03
CA LEU A 151 -0.88 0.48 12.04
C LEU A 151 -0.67 1.99 12.13
N THR A 152 0.37 2.39 12.86
CA THR A 152 0.79 3.79 13.00
C THR A 152 1.71 4.25 11.87
N ASP A 153 2.45 3.32 11.26
CA ASP A 153 3.27 3.61 10.07
C ASP A 153 3.26 2.44 9.07
N THR A 154 2.62 2.66 7.92
CA THR A 154 2.58 1.65 6.84
C THR A 154 3.71 1.80 5.83
N GLN A 155 4.47 2.91 5.92
CA GLN A 155 5.48 3.32 4.95
C GLN A 155 6.89 3.32 5.55
N THR A 156 7.11 2.61 6.65
CA THR A 156 8.43 2.44 7.25
C THR A 156 9.26 1.42 6.47
N GLY A 157 10.52 1.74 6.18
CA GLY A 157 11.51 0.81 5.63
C GLY A 157 12.23 -0.01 6.70
N LEU A 158 12.18 0.42 7.97
CA LEU A 158 12.79 -0.26 9.10
C LEU A 158 11.86 -1.35 9.64
N ARG A 159 12.16 -2.62 9.33
CA ARG A 159 11.32 -3.77 9.68
C ARG A 159 12.16 -4.95 10.14
N GLY A 160 11.76 -5.55 11.25
CA GLY A 160 12.27 -6.82 11.73
C GLY A 160 11.34 -7.97 11.31
N ILE A 161 11.85 -8.93 10.55
CA ILE A 161 11.07 -10.03 9.98
C ILE A 161 11.68 -11.37 10.39
N PRO A 162 10.96 -12.20 11.16
CA PRO A 162 11.40 -13.56 11.48
C PRO A 162 11.66 -14.39 10.21
N GLY A 163 12.77 -15.14 10.21
CA GLY A 163 13.26 -15.89 9.04
C GLY A 163 12.22 -16.86 8.48
N ARG A 164 11.41 -17.46 9.36
CA ARG A 164 10.30 -18.37 9.02
C ARG A 164 9.25 -17.76 8.08
N HIS A 165 9.13 -16.43 8.03
CA HIS A 165 8.16 -15.75 7.19
C HIS A 165 8.72 -15.39 5.80
N LEU A 166 10.04 -15.38 5.61
CA LEU A 166 10.68 -14.99 4.36
C LEU A 166 10.22 -15.81 3.14
N PRO A 167 10.06 -17.15 3.21
CA PRO A 167 9.58 -17.93 2.06
C PRO A 167 8.19 -17.50 1.60
N HIS A 168 7.31 -17.14 2.54
CA HIS A 168 5.99 -16.60 2.20
C HIS A 168 6.10 -15.23 1.54
N LEU A 169 6.97 -14.35 2.05
CA LEU A 169 7.13 -13.00 1.51
C LEU A 169 7.69 -13.00 0.08
N LEU A 170 8.55 -13.97 -0.28
CA LEU A 170 9.01 -14.16 -1.66
C LEU A 170 7.86 -14.35 -2.67
N SER A 171 6.76 -14.98 -2.25
CA SER A 171 5.58 -15.23 -3.10
C SER A 171 4.65 -14.03 -3.24
N VAL A 172 4.86 -12.95 -2.48
CA VAL A 172 4.00 -11.78 -2.50
C VAL A 172 4.21 -10.98 -3.78
N VAL A 173 3.11 -10.59 -4.42
CA VAL A 173 3.12 -9.83 -5.68
C VAL A 173 3.65 -8.41 -5.47
N GLY A 174 4.39 -7.89 -6.45
CA GLY A 174 4.96 -6.54 -6.44
C GLY A 174 6.48 -6.60 -6.45
N GLU A 175 7.09 -5.66 -7.16
CA GLU A 175 8.54 -5.60 -7.34
C GLU A 175 9.11 -4.21 -6.98
N ARG A 176 8.26 -3.19 -6.87
CA ARG A 176 8.68 -1.84 -6.47
C ARG A 176 8.13 -1.51 -5.08
N PHE A 177 7.89 -0.23 -4.78
CA PHE A 177 7.44 0.22 -3.46
C PHE A 177 6.08 -0.37 -3.04
N GLU A 178 5.20 -0.74 -3.99
CA GLU A 178 3.93 -1.39 -3.67
C GLU A 178 4.10 -2.75 -2.98
N TYR A 179 5.24 -3.42 -3.18
CA TYR A 179 5.55 -4.68 -2.53
C TYR A 179 5.47 -4.55 -1.00
N GLU A 180 5.99 -3.46 -0.44
CA GLU A 180 6.01 -3.25 1.01
C GLU A 180 4.61 -3.20 1.62
N MET A 181 3.63 -2.64 0.90
CA MET A 181 2.22 -2.62 1.30
C MET A 181 1.57 -3.99 1.14
N ASN A 182 1.83 -4.66 0.01
CA ASN A 182 1.34 -6.02 -0.23
C ASN A 182 1.90 -7.01 0.78
N MET A 183 3.14 -6.82 1.22
CA MET A 183 3.80 -7.60 2.27
C MET A 183 3.04 -7.49 3.59
N LEU A 184 2.71 -6.26 4.03
CA LEU A 184 1.91 -6.04 5.23
C LEU A 184 0.51 -6.68 5.11
N ALA A 185 -0.14 -6.56 3.96
CA ALA A 185 -1.43 -7.18 3.71
C ALA A 185 -1.35 -8.72 3.73
N ALA A 186 -0.29 -9.31 3.17
CA ALA A 186 -0.05 -10.74 3.17
C ALA A 186 0.17 -11.27 4.60
N LEU A 187 1.00 -10.59 5.40
CA LEU A 187 1.22 -10.91 6.81
C LEU A 187 -0.10 -10.91 7.60
N ARG A 188 -0.94 -9.88 7.41
CA ARG A 188 -2.27 -9.82 8.03
C ARG A 188 -3.20 -10.93 7.57
N SER A 189 -3.19 -11.28 6.29
CA SER A 189 -4.04 -12.36 5.75
C SER A 189 -3.69 -13.73 6.36
N LYS A 190 -2.42 -13.93 6.74
CA LYS A 190 -1.93 -15.12 7.44
C LYS A 190 -2.06 -15.04 8.98
N LYS A 191 -2.67 -13.96 9.49
CA LYS A 191 -2.79 -13.67 10.94
C LYS A 191 -1.43 -13.64 11.66
N ILE A 192 -0.36 -13.28 10.95
CA ILE A 192 0.96 -13.12 11.55
C ILE A 192 0.92 -11.87 12.45
N PRO A 193 1.36 -11.97 13.72
CA PRO A 193 1.29 -10.84 14.63
C PRO A 193 2.29 -9.75 14.21
N LEU A 194 1.84 -8.50 14.32
CA LEU A 194 2.64 -7.31 14.03
C LEU A 194 2.85 -6.54 15.33
N ALA A 195 4.07 -6.09 15.60
CA ALA A 195 4.39 -5.19 16.70
C ALA A 195 4.98 -3.88 16.15
N GLU A 196 4.68 -2.75 16.78
CA GLU A 196 5.27 -1.46 16.42
C GLU A 196 6.22 -1.00 17.52
N VAL A 197 7.42 -0.58 17.12
CA VAL A 197 8.43 0.02 17.99
C VAL A 197 8.60 1.48 17.58
N PRO A 198 8.43 2.46 18.48
CA PRO A 198 8.69 3.86 18.15
C PRO A 198 10.15 4.08 17.73
N ILE A 199 10.34 4.76 16.59
CA ILE A 199 11.65 5.10 16.06
C ILE A 199 11.80 6.61 15.89
N GLU A 200 13.03 7.10 16.03
CA GLU A 200 13.34 8.49 15.78
C GLU A 200 13.38 8.75 14.28
N THR A 201 12.84 9.89 13.83
CA THR A 201 12.85 10.23 12.41
C THR A 201 13.89 11.29 12.14
N VAL A 202 14.97 10.90 11.47
CA VAL A 202 16.00 11.84 11.04
C VAL A 202 15.62 12.38 9.67
N TYR A 203 14.97 13.55 9.63
CA TYR A 203 14.65 14.24 8.37
C TYR A 203 15.87 14.97 7.81
N LEU A 204 16.72 14.25 7.07
CA LEU A 204 17.87 14.85 6.39
C LEU A 204 17.40 15.64 5.15
N GLU A 205 17.76 16.93 5.09
CA GLU A 205 17.57 17.82 3.94
C GLU A 205 16.16 17.80 3.29
N LYS A 206 15.09 17.78 4.09
CA LYS A 206 13.68 17.71 3.61
C LYS A 206 13.39 16.51 2.68
N ASN A 207 14.04 15.36 2.89
CA ASN A 207 13.91 14.14 2.08
C ASN A 207 14.48 14.22 0.64
N LYS A 208 15.42 15.14 0.36
CA LYS A 208 16.04 15.23 -0.99
C LYS A 208 16.81 13.97 -1.41
N SER A 209 17.44 13.26 -0.47
CA SER A 209 18.18 12.02 -0.74
C SER A 209 17.31 10.77 -0.85
N SER A 210 16.05 10.86 -0.43
CA SER A 210 15.09 9.78 -0.61
C SER A 210 14.62 9.83 -2.07
N HIS A 211 15.06 8.86 -2.88
CA HIS A 211 14.57 8.66 -4.26
C HIS A 211 13.07 8.31 -4.32
N PHE A 212 12.39 8.21 -3.17
CA PHE A 212 10.94 8.10 -3.07
C PHE A 212 10.27 9.40 -3.54
N HIS A 213 9.67 9.35 -4.73
CA HIS A 213 8.81 10.36 -5.31
C HIS A 213 7.36 10.06 -4.90
N PRO A 214 6.75 10.79 -3.94
CA PRO A 214 5.49 10.39 -3.31
C PRO A 214 4.33 10.15 -4.29
N LEU A 215 4.29 10.88 -5.41
CA LEU A 215 3.25 10.74 -6.44
C LEU A 215 3.54 9.60 -7.43
N ARG A 216 4.81 9.40 -7.80
CA ARG A 216 5.23 8.38 -8.78
C ARG A 216 5.35 7.00 -8.15
N ASP A 217 5.77 6.92 -6.90
CA ASP A 217 6.02 5.65 -6.21
C ASP A 217 4.79 5.14 -5.45
N SER A 218 3.89 6.04 -5.07
CA SER A 218 2.52 5.66 -4.69
C SER A 218 1.58 5.58 -5.90
N TYR A 219 2.08 5.79 -7.13
CA TYR A 219 1.26 5.81 -8.35
C TYR A 219 0.44 4.55 -8.50
N HIS A 220 0.96 3.36 -8.21
CA HIS A 220 0.17 2.14 -8.35
C HIS A 220 -1.01 2.07 -7.37
N VAL A 221 -0.83 2.58 -6.13
CA VAL A 221 -1.91 2.65 -5.13
C VAL A 221 -2.93 3.72 -5.53
N TYR A 222 -2.46 4.91 -5.92
CA TYR A 222 -3.32 6.01 -6.36
C TYR A 222 -4.00 5.73 -7.70
N LYS A 223 -3.34 5.04 -8.64
CA LYS A 223 -3.85 4.71 -9.97
C LYS A 223 -5.07 3.81 -9.85
N ILE A 224 -5.03 2.77 -9.02
CA ILE A 224 -6.18 1.87 -8.86
C ILE A 224 -7.37 2.66 -8.29
N PHE A 225 -7.14 3.51 -7.28
CA PHE A 225 -8.19 4.36 -6.72
C PHE A 225 -8.72 5.41 -7.72
N LEU A 226 -7.83 6.04 -8.48
CA LEU A 226 -8.17 7.03 -9.48
C LEU A 226 -8.92 6.41 -10.67
N LEU A 227 -8.50 5.24 -11.13
CA LEU A 227 -9.24 4.47 -12.14
C LEU A 227 -10.61 4.04 -11.63
N TYR A 228 -10.75 3.68 -10.36
CA TYR A 228 -12.06 3.42 -9.73
C TYR A 228 -12.95 4.66 -9.74
N GLY A 229 -12.41 5.82 -9.34
CA GLY A 229 -13.13 7.10 -9.41
C GLY A 229 -13.53 7.48 -10.83
N LEU A 230 -12.62 7.34 -11.80
CA LEU A 230 -12.91 7.59 -13.22
C LEU A 230 -13.94 6.60 -13.78
N SER A 231 -13.92 5.33 -13.37
CA SER A 231 -14.94 4.34 -13.75
C SER A 231 -16.31 4.76 -13.24
N GLY A 232 -16.39 5.19 -11.97
CA GLY A 232 -17.63 5.72 -11.38
C GLY A 232 -18.13 6.96 -12.12
N GLY A 233 -17.25 7.93 -12.40
CA GLY A 233 -17.59 9.14 -13.15
C GLY A 233 -18.04 8.85 -14.59
N ALA A 234 -17.36 7.94 -15.29
CA ALA A 234 -17.74 7.52 -16.64
C ALA A 234 -19.08 6.78 -16.66
N SER A 235 -19.33 5.91 -15.67
CA SER A 235 -20.62 5.25 -15.48
C SER A 235 -21.75 6.26 -15.25
N PHE A 236 -21.51 7.28 -14.41
CA PHE A 236 -22.47 8.35 -14.18
C PHE A 236 -22.75 9.19 -15.44
N ALA A 237 -21.72 9.55 -16.20
CA ALA A 237 -21.90 10.26 -17.47
C ALA A 237 -22.66 9.41 -18.50
N LEU A 238 -22.36 8.11 -18.58
CA LEU A 238 -23.09 7.16 -19.41
C LEU A 238 -24.55 7.02 -18.98
N ASP A 239 -24.83 6.97 -17.68
CA ASP A 239 -26.19 6.93 -17.12
C ASP A 239 -27.02 8.13 -17.59
N ILE A 240 -26.48 9.35 -17.45
CA ILE A 240 -27.14 10.58 -17.91
C ILE A 240 -27.34 10.58 -19.43
N GLY A 241 -26.32 10.19 -20.19
CA GLY A 241 -26.39 10.15 -21.66
C GLY A 241 -27.42 9.14 -22.18
N LEU A 242 -27.46 7.94 -21.59
CA LEU A 242 -28.44 6.91 -21.93
C LEU A 242 -29.85 7.33 -21.50
N TYR A 243 -29.99 7.92 -20.31
CA TYR A 243 -31.27 8.46 -19.87
C TYR A 243 -31.79 9.50 -20.86
N TRP A 244 -30.97 10.48 -21.24
CA TRP A 244 -31.33 11.49 -22.24
C TRP A 244 -31.74 10.86 -23.58
N LEU A 245 -30.96 9.89 -24.08
CA LEU A 245 -31.28 9.17 -25.32
C LEU A 245 -32.61 8.44 -25.24
N PHE A 246 -32.87 7.70 -24.16
CA PHE A 246 -34.12 6.97 -23.97
C PHE A 246 -35.32 7.90 -23.82
N ILE A 247 -35.15 9.05 -23.18
CA ILE A 247 -36.19 10.09 -23.17
C ILE A 247 -36.50 10.54 -24.60
N GLN A 248 -35.51 10.77 -25.47
CA GLN A 248 -35.78 11.14 -26.86
C GLN A 248 -36.48 10.04 -27.65
N LEU A 249 -36.15 8.77 -27.40
CA LEU A 249 -36.70 7.63 -28.14
C LEU A 249 -38.10 7.19 -27.68
N TRP A 250 -38.40 7.32 -26.39
CA TRP A 250 -39.62 6.78 -25.77
C TRP A 250 -40.62 7.84 -25.32
N ARG A 251 -40.31 9.13 -25.51
CA ARG A 251 -41.26 10.20 -25.20
C ARG A 251 -42.46 10.12 -26.13
N SER A 252 -43.57 9.60 -25.60
CA SER A 252 -44.91 9.63 -26.20
C SER A 252 -45.81 10.61 -25.44
N GLU A 253 -46.95 10.99 -26.04
CA GLU A 253 -47.86 11.98 -25.45
C GLU A 253 -48.55 11.53 -24.14
N GLU A 254 -48.61 10.22 -23.81
CA GLU A 254 -48.89 9.66 -22.46
C GLU A 254 -48.41 8.16 -22.39
N PRO A 255 -48.10 7.54 -21.22
CA PRO A 255 -47.99 8.09 -19.87
C PRO A 255 -46.61 7.90 -19.17
N GLN A 256 -46.49 8.55 -18.00
CA GLN A 256 -45.40 8.68 -17.00
C GLN A 256 -44.35 7.55 -16.87
N LEU A 257 -44.65 6.34 -17.32
CA LEU A 257 -43.78 5.17 -17.19
C LEU A 257 -42.52 5.24 -18.05
N PHE A 258 -42.51 5.99 -19.17
CA PHE A 258 -41.31 6.09 -20.01
C PHE A 258 -40.11 6.66 -19.24
N ILE A 259 -40.34 7.56 -18.27
CA ILE A 259 -39.29 8.09 -17.38
C ILE A 259 -38.72 6.97 -16.51
N ILE A 260 -39.59 6.12 -15.95
CA ILE A 260 -39.20 4.96 -15.14
C ILE A 260 -38.40 3.98 -16.00
N PHE A 261 -38.89 3.63 -17.19
CA PHE A 261 -38.19 2.73 -18.11
C PHE A 261 -36.84 3.30 -18.55
N ALA A 262 -36.77 4.60 -18.90
CA ALA A 262 -35.53 5.29 -19.24
C ALA A 262 -34.54 5.25 -18.07
N THR A 263 -35.01 5.52 -16.86
CA THR A 263 -34.18 5.51 -15.64
C THR A 263 -33.64 4.11 -15.35
N VAL A 264 -34.50 3.09 -15.39
CA VAL A 264 -34.12 1.69 -15.12
C VAL A 264 -33.17 1.17 -16.18
N ALA A 265 -33.46 1.39 -17.47
CA ALA A 265 -32.61 0.93 -18.57
C ALA A 265 -31.23 1.61 -18.53
N ALA A 266 -31.20 2.94 -18.32
CA ALA A 266 -29.94 3.68 -18.18
C ALA A 266 -29.12 3.15 -16.99
N ARG A 267 -29.77 2.91 -15.85
CA ARG A 267 -29.11 2.39 -14.64
C ARG A 267 -28.53 0.99 -14.84
N ILE A 268 -29.26 0.09 -15.51
CA ILE A 268 -28.78 -1.27 -15.80
C ILE A 268 -27.54 -1.21 -16.70
N LEU A 269 -27.60 -0.45 -17.78
CA LEU A 269 -26.50 -0.36 -18.73
C LEU A 269 -25.28 0.34 -18.12
N SER A 270 -25.48 1.43 -17.38
CA SER A 270 -24.41 2.16 -16.70
C SER A 270 -23.76 1.33 -15.59
N SER A 271 -24.54 0.53 -14.84
CA SER A 271 -24.00 -0.35 -13.79
C SER A 271 -23.25 -1.55 -14.35
N LEU A 272 -23.71 -2.12 -15.48
CA LEU A 272 -23.01 -3.18 -16.20
C LEU A 272 -21.67 -2.70 -16.76
N PHE A 273 -21.65 -1.50 -17.35
CA PHE A 273 -20.43 -0.85 -17.80
C PHE A 273 -19.46 -0.66 -16.63
N ASN A 274 -19.92 -0.10 -15.50
CA ASN A 274 -19.07 0.11 -14.33
C ASN A 274 -18.49 -1.20 -13.79
N TYR A 275 -19.32 -2.25 -13.68
CA TYR A 275 -18.85 -3.57 -13.28
C TYR A 275 -17.77 -4.10 -14.23
N TYR A 276 -17.97 -3.99 -15.55
CA TYR A 276 -17.02 -4.48 -16.55
C TYR A 276 -15.68 -3.74 -16.48
N VAL A 277 -15.70 -2.41 -16.37
CA VAL A 277 -14.48 -1.60 -16.22
C VAL A 277 -13.79 -1.92 -14.90
N ASN A 278 -14.53 -2.02 -13.80
CA ASN A 278 -13.95 -2.36 -12.49
C ASN A 278 -13.29 -3.74 -12.51
N ARG A 279 -13.95 -4.74 -13.10
CA ARG A 279 -13.43 -6.10 -13.22
C ARG A 279 -12.14 -6.15 -14.05
N ASN A 280 -12.12 -5.53 -15.22
CA ASN A 280 -11.08 -5.75 -16.22
C ASN A 280 -9.96 -4.71 -16.20
N LYS A 281 -10.24 -3.47 -15.80
CA LYS A 281 -9.30 -2.35 -15.86
C LYS A 281 -8.86 -1.85 -14.48
N VAL A 282 -9.76 -1.84 -13.50
CA VAL A 282 -9.44 -1.32 -12.16
C VAL A 282 -8.77 -2.38 -11.29
N PHE A 283 -9.43 -3.54 -11.13
CA PHE A 283 -8.94 -4.61 -10.25
C PHE A 283 -8.29 -5.77 -11.01
N GLY A 284 -8.60 -5.93 -12.30
CA GLY A 284 -8.01 -6.97 -13.17
C GLY A 284 -8.30 -8.41 -12.70
N GLN A 285 -9.32 -8.60 -11.88
CA GLN A 285 -9.67 -9.86 -11.21
C GLN A 285 -11.20 -9.97 -11.15
N GLY A 286 -11.73 -11.19 -11.26
CA GLY A 286 -13.16 -11.43 -11.07
C GLY A 286 -13.66 -12.73 -11.70
N SER A 287 -14.49 -13.45 -10.96
CA SER A 287 -15.17 -14.68 -11.40
C SER A 287 -16.65 -14.43 -11.71
N ARG A 288 -17.39 -15.48 -12.10
CA ARG A 288 -18.85 -15.39 -12.27
C ARG A 288 -19.55 -14.94 -10.97
N LYS A 289 -18.98 -15.27 -9.81
CA LYS A 289 -19.50 -14.86 -8.48
C LYS A 289 -19.30 -13.37 -8.20
N SER A 290 -18.31 -12.71 -8.82
CA SER A 290 -18.06 -11.29 -8.59
C SER A 290 -19.21 -10.41 -9.08
N PHE A 291 -19.93 -10.86 -10.12
CA PHE A 291 -21.13 -10.17 -10.61
C PHE A 291 -22.21 -10.06 -9.53
N ILE A 292 -22.53 -11.17 -8.86
CA ILE A 292 -23.54 -11.21 -7.80
C ILE A 292 -23.08 -10.36 -6.61
N ARG A 293 -21.82 -10.53 -6.18
CA ARG A 293 -21.25 -9.74 -5.07
C ARG A 293 -21.29 -8.23 -5.35
N TYR A 294 -21.04 -7.83 -6.59
CA TYR A 294 -21.08 -6.43 -7.00
C TYR A 294 -22.47 -5.83 -6.82
N TYR A 295 -23.52 -6.50 -7.31
CA TYR A 295 -24.89 -5.98 -7.19
C TYR A 295 -25.43 -6.03 -5.75
N ILE A 296 -25.05 -7.05 -4.95
CA ILE A 296 -25.34 -7.07 -3.51
C ILE A 296 -24.74 -5.82 -2.84
N LEU A 297 -23.48 -5.52 -3.12
CA LEU A 297 -22.81 -4.34 -2.58
C LEU A 297 -23.47 -3.04 -3.06
N ALA A 298 -23.83 -2.94 -4.34
CA ALA A 298 -24.48 -1.76 -4.89
C ALA A 298 -25.84 -1.49 -4.21
N ALA A 299 -26.66 -2.52 -4.01
CA ALA A 299 -27.93 -2.42 -3.29
C ALA A 299 -27.72 -2.00 -1.83
N PHE A 300 -26.73 -2.59 -1.16
CA PHE A 300 -26.37 -2.21 0.21
C PHE A 300 -25.94 -0.75 0.32
N ILE A 301 -25.05 -0.28 -0.56
CA ILE A 301 -24.59 1.11 -0.58
C ILE A 301 -25.76 2.08 -0.81
N MET A 302 -26.65 1.75 -1.74
CA MET A 302 -27.83 2.57 -2.03
C MET A 302 -28.75 2.70 -0.80
N MET A 303 -29.04 1.58 -0.12
CA MET A 303 -29.87 1.57 1.08
C MET A 303 -29.19 2.32 2.24
N MET A 304 -27.89 2.11 2.46
CA MET A 304 -27.12 2.82 3.48
C MET A 304 -27.04 4.32 3.21
N SER A 305 -26.93 4.73 1.94
CA SER A 305 -26.92 6.15 1.55
C SER A 305 -28.24 6.81 1.92
N ALA A 306 -29.37 6.22 1.51
CA ALA A 306 -30.70 6.74 1.83
C ALA A 306 -30.95 6.78 3.35
N GLY A 307 -30.68 5.68 4.05
CA GLY A 307 -30.91 5.57 5.49
C GLY A 307 -30.02 6.50 6.32
N SER A 308 -28.73 6.60 6.00
CA SER A 308 -27.80 7.44 6.76
C SER A 308 -28.07 8.92 6.57
N VAL A 309 -28.44 9.35 5.35
CA VAL A 309 -28.80 10.75 5.09
C VAL A 309 -30.08 11.12 5.82
N HIS A 310 -31.11 10.26 5.76
CA HIS A 310 -32.36 10.48 6.49
C HIS A 310 -32.12 10.58 8.01
N PHE A 311 -31.38 9.63 8.58
CA PHE A 311 -31.05 9.62 10.00
C PHE A 311 -30.27 10.87 10.42
N LEU A 312 -29.19 11.22 9.71
CA LEU A 312 -28.38 12.39 10.04
C LEU A 312 -29.17 13.69 9.86
N TYR A 313 -30.02 13.80 8.84
CA TYR A 313 -30.86 14.98 8.62
C TYR A 313 -31.84 15.20 9.78
N ALA A 314 -32.43 14.11 10.32
CA ALA A 314 -33.30 14.16 11.48
C ALA A 314 -32.56 14.65 12.74
N GLU A 315 -31.32 14.19 12.96
CA GLU A 315 -30.48 14.57 14.11
C GLU A 315 -29.86 15.98 13.98
N TRP A 316 -29.62 16.47 12.76
CA TRP A 316 -29.01 17.78 12.47
C TRP A 316 -30.03 18.90 12.21
N LEU A 317 -31.17 18.88 12.90
CA LEU A 317 -32.19 19.95 12.87
C LEU A 317 -32.70 20.31 11.45
N GLY A 318 -32.62 19.37 10.51
CA GLY A 318 -33.16 19.53 9.16
C GLY A 318 -32.46 20.55 8.27
N ARG A 319 -31.15 20.82 8.47
CA ARG A 319 -30.38 21.75 7.62
C ARG A 319 -29.21 21.05 6.91
N GLY A 320 -28.98 21.41 5.65
CA GLY A 320 -27.77 21.03 4.93
C GLY A 320 -27.82 19.63 4.32
N GLU A 321 -28.98 19.21 3.80
CA GLU A 321 -29.23 17.91 3.17
C GLU A 321 -28.22 17.58 2.05
N ILE A 322 -27.82 18.57 1.25
CA ILE A 322 -26.80 18.40 0.21
C ILE A 322 -25.44 18.08 0.83
N ILE A 323 -25.05 18.80 1.90
CA ILE A 323 -23.76 18.61 2.57
C ILE A 323 -23.70 17.23 3.23
N LEU A 324 -24.79 16.83 3.91
CA LEU A 324 -24.92 15.50 4.51
C LEU A 324 -24.86 14.40 3.45
N LYS A 325 -25.56 14.58 2.31
CA LYS A 325 -25.52 13.63 1.19
C LYS A 325 -24.10 13.45 0.65
N VAL A 326 -23.40 14.56 0.38
CA VAL A 326 -22.01 14.53 -0.11
C VAL A 326 -21.09 13.83 0.88
N PHE A 327 -21.23 14.12 2.18
CA PHE A 327 -20.44 13.46 3.22
C PHE A 327 -20.70 11.94 3.28
N VAL A 328 -21.96 11.53 3.38
CA VAL A 328 -22.35 10.12 3.44
C VAL A 328 -21.87 9.37 2.20
N ASP A 329 -22.11 9.92 1.01
CA ASP A 329 -21.71 9.28 -0.24
C ASP A 329 -20.20 9.19 -0.39
N THR A 330 -19.45 10.18 0.10
CA THR A 330 -17.98 10.12 0.10
C THR A 330 -17.47 8.97 0.97
N VAL A 331 -18.06 8.78 2.15
CA VAL A 331 -17.72 7.66 3.04
C VAL A 331 -18.09 6.33 2.40
N LEU A 332 -19.29 6.21 1.83
CA LEU A 332 -19.75 5.00 1.16
C LEU A 332 -18.98 4.69 -0.12
N PHE A 333 -18.48 5.71 -0.83
CA PHE A 333 -17.60 5.54 -1.98
C PHE A 333 -16.27 4.88 -1.59
N LEU A 334 -15.65 5.34 -0.49
CA LEU A 334 -14.43 4.75 0.06
C LEU A 334 -14.68 3.31 0.56
N PHE A 335 -15.80 3.09 1.26
CA PHE A 335 -16.22 1.76 1.67
C PHE A 335 -16.43 0.83 0.47
N GLY A 336 -17.14 1.30 -0.56
CA GLY A 336 -17.39 0.57 -1.79
C GLY A 336 -16.09 0.17 -2.49
N PHE A 337 -15.12 1.08 -2.59
CA PHE A 337 -13.79 0.77 -3.14
C PHE A 337 -13.13 -0.39 -2.40
N VAL A 338 -13.16 -0.35 -1.07
CA VAL A 338 -12.52 -1.36 -0.21
C VAL A 338 -13.21 -2.72 -0.33
N VAL A 339 -14.53 -2.77 -0.24
CA VAL A 339 -15.30 -4.02 -0.35
C VAL A 339 -15.19 -4.61 -1.75
N GLN A 340 -15.16 -3.77 -2.79
CA GLN A 340 -14.94 -4.25 -4.15
C GLN A 340 -13.57 -4.91 -4.30
N ARG A 341 -12.52 -4.28 -3.74
CA ARG A 341 -11.16 -4.81 -3.79
C ARG A 341 -10.97 -6.10 -2.97
N THR A 342 -11.60 -6.20 -1.81
CA THR A 342 -11.33 -7.28 -0.83
C THR A 342 -12.30 -8.46 -0.94
N TRP A 343 -13.53 -8.24 -1.39
CA TRP A 343 -14.59 -9.25 -1.41
C TRP A 343 -15.17 -9.50 -2.81
N VAL A 344 -15.56 -8.43 -3.52
CA VAL A 344 -16.22 -8.58 -4.83
C VAL A 344 -15.26 -9.17 -5.87
N PHE A 345 -14.09 -8.54 -6.03
CA PHE A 345 -13.07 -8.93 -7.01
C PHE A 345 -11.88 -9.65 -6.37
N ARG A 346 -12.11 -10.32 -5.23
CA ARG A 346 -11.09 -11.16 -4.61
C ARG A 346 -10.65 -12.27 -5.57
N LYS A 347 -9.34 -12.51 -5.65
CA LYS A 347 -8.75 -13.68 -6.32
C LYS A 347 -9.31 -14.96 -5.68
N GLU A 348 -10.03 -15.76 -6.47
CA GLU A 348 -10.57 -17.06 -6.05
C GLU A 348 -9.53 -18.17 -6.19
#